data_AF-A0A965X036-F1
#
_entry.id   AF-A0A965X036-F1
#
_cell.length_a   1.000
_cell.length_b   1.000
_cell.length_c   1.000
_cell.angle_alpha   90.00
_cell.angle_beta   90.00
_cell.angle_gamma   90.00
#
_symmetry.space_group_name_H-M   'P 1'
#
loop_
_entity.id
_entity.type
_entity.pdbx_description
1 polymer ?
#
loop_
_entity_poly.entity_id
_entity_poly.type
_entity_poly.pdbx_seq_one_letter_code
_entity_poly.pdbx_strand_id
1 'polypeptide(L)'
;MENVLFAFGLTLFAGLSTGIGSLIAFFSKKSSPRFLSVSLGFSAGVMIYVSMVEIFFKAKSGLIAELGETMGSWITVISFFGGMFLIAVIDKLVPSSENPHEMHSVEEMSEDHPESSHHQKQIEMREKALKNHKLLRMGVMTALAIGIHNFPEGLATFIAALQEPQIAIPIAAAIAIHNIPEGIAVSVPIFYATGSKRKAFFYSFISGLS
;
A
#
# COMPACT_ATOMS: atom_id res chain seq x y z
N MET A 1 -18.92 -8.94 22.88
CA MET A 1 -17.45 -9.12 22.91
C MET A 1 -16.98 -10.04 21.79
N GLU A 2 -17.69 -11.12 21.46
CA GLU A 2 -17.33 -12.04 20.35
C GLU A 2 -17.16 -11.31 19.00
N ASN A 3 -18.09 -10.42 18.62
CA ASN A 3 -17.99 -9.67 17.36
C ASN A 3 -16.79 -8.72 17.30
N VAL A 4 -16.31 -8.20 18.43
CA VAL A 4 -15.16 -7.27 18.48
C VAL A 4 -13.86 -8.03 18.25
N LEU A 5 -13.69 -9.18 18.90
CA LEU A 5 -12.50 -10.02 18.71
C LEU A 5 -12.44 -10.56 17.28
N PHE A 6 -13.59 -10.94 16.72
CA PHE A 6 -13.70 -11.38 15.34
C PHE A 6 -13.36 -10.25 14.35
N ALA A 7 -13.95 -9.07 14.51
CA ALA A 7 -13.66 -7.91 13.66
C ALA A 7 -12.19 -7.50 13.74
N PHE A 8 -11.62 -7.50 14.95
CA PHE A 8 -10.20 -7.24 15.16
C PHE A 8 -9.33 -8.31 14.48
N GLY A 9 -9.68 -9.59 14.61
CA GLY A 9 -8.96 -10.70 13.98
C GLY A 9 -8.97 -10.62 12.44
N LEU A 10 -10.12 -10.28 11.83
CA LEU A 10 -10.22 -10.07 10.38
C LEU A 10 -9.38 -8.87 9.91
N THR A 11 -9.45 -7.76 10.63
CA THR A 11 -8.70 -6.54 10.31
C THR A 11 -7.20 -6.79 10.42
N LEU A 12 -6.77 -7.43 11.52
CA LEU A 12 -5.39 -7.82 11.74
C LEU A 12 -4.91 -8.79 10.66
N PHE A 13 -5.74 -9.76 10.25
CA PHE A 13 -5.41 -10.68 9.16
C PHE A 13 -5.17 -9.94 7.84
N ALA A 14 -6.03 -8.98 7.50
CA ALA A 14 -5.85 -8.15 6.31
C ALA A 14 -4.55 -7.33 6.38
N GLY A 15 -4.31 -6.63 7.49
CA GLY A 15 -3.09 -5.83 7.69
C GLY A 15 -1.79 -6.65 7.69
N LEU A 16 -1.77 -7.81 8.35
CA LEU A 16 -0.62 -8.72 8.37
C LEU A 16 -0.23 -9.24 6.98
N SER A 17 -1.14 -9.19 6.00
CA SER A 17 -0.87 -9.64 4.64
C SER A 17 0.16 -8.77 3.91
N THR A 18 0.37 -7.51 4.33
CA THR A 18 1.50 -6.68 3.88
C THR A 18 2.84 -7.30 4.31
N GLY A 19 2.92 -7.81 5.54
CA GLY A 19 4.10 -8.56 6.01
C GLY A 19 4.32 -9.86 5.23
N ILE A 20 3.24 -10.57 4.85
CA ILE A 20 3.31 -11.77 4.00
C ILE A 20 3.89 -11.42 2.63
N GLY A 21 3.47 -10.30 2.02
CA GLY A 21 4.02 -9.79 0.77
C GLY A 21 5.54 -9.58 0.84
N SER A 22 6.04 -8.99 1.93
CA SER A 22 7.48 -8.83 2.13
C SER A 22 8.22 -10.16 2.24
N LEU A 23 7.65 -11.18 2.90
CA LEU A 23 8.26 -12.50 2.95
C LEU A 23 8.33 -13.11 1.54
N ILE A 24 7.24 -13.04 0.76
CA ILE A 24 7.20 -13.53 -0.62
C ILE A 24 8.30 -12.88 -1.46
N ALA A 25 8.53 -11.57 -1.31
CA ALA A 25 9.58 -10.84 -2.02
C ALA A 25 10.99 -11.42 -1.78
N PHE A 26 11.26 -11.99 -0.60
CA PHE A 26 12.60 -12.51 -0.24
C PHE A 26 12.80 -14.00 -0.50
N PHE A 27 11.72 -14.76 -0.58
CA PHE A 27 11.74 -16.19 -0.91
C PHE A 27 11.55 -16.45 -2.41
N SER A 28 10.90 -15.54 -3.12
CA SER A 28 10.80 -15.59 -4.57
C SER A 28 12.08 -15.03 -5.21
N LYS A 29 12.87 -15.90 -5.86
CA LYS A 29 14.13 -15.51 -6.52
C LYS A 29 13.93 -14.54 -7.69
N LYS A 30 12.70 -14.44 -8.23
CA LYS A 30 12.28 -13.50 -9.28
C LYS A 30 10.79 -13.22 -9.08
N SER A 31 10.40 -11.99 -8.77
CA SER A 31 8.99 -11.60 -8.87
C SER A 31 8.65 -11.57 -10.36
N SER A 32 7.77 -12.45 -10.84
CA SER A 32 7.44 -12.42 -12.26
C SER A 32 6.66 -11.13 -12.57
N PRO A 33 7.02 -10.34 -13.60
CA PRO A 33 6.27 -9.14 -13.96
C PRO A 33 4.78 -9.43 -14.20
N ARG A 34 4.45 -10.62 -14.72
CA ARG A 34 3.07 -11.09 -14.90
C ARG A 34 2.31 -11.21 -13.57
N PHE A 35 2.92 -11.82 -12.56
CA PHE A 35 2.33 -11.90 -11.23
C PHE A 35 2.10 -10.49 -10.67
N LEU A 36 3.11 -9.62 -10.74
CA LEU A 36 2.99 -8.25 -10.25
C LEU A 36 1.88 -7.47 -10.97
N SER A 37 1.79 -7.52 -12.30
CA SER A 37 0.74 -6.84 -13.06
C SER A 37 -0.66 -7.39 -12.75
N VAL A 38 -0.81 -8.72 -12.61
CA VAL A 38 -2.09 -9.33 -12.24
C VAL A 38 -2.49 -8.92 -10.83
N SER A 39 -1.55 -8.95 -9.88
CA SER A 39 -1.82 -8.57 -8.50
C SER A 39 -2.12 -7.08 -8.35
N LEU A 40 -1.45 -6.20 -9.11
CA LEU A 40 -1.74 -4.76 -9.16
C LEU A 40 -3.12 -4.49 -9.79
N GLY A 41 -3.46 -5.16 -10.89
CA GLY A 41 -4.79 -5.05 -11.51
C GLY A 41 -5.90 -5.52 -10.57
N PHE A 42 -5.68 -6.63 -9.86
CA PHE A 42 -6.59 -7.10 -8.82
C PHE A 42 -6.70 -6.08 -7.68
N SER A 43 -5.56 -5.58 -7.18
CA SER A 43 -5.46 -4.56 -6.12
C SER A 43 -6.25 -3.31 -6.48
N ALA A 44 -6.10 -2.78 -7.70
CA ALA A 44 -6.89 -1.64 -8.20
C ALA A 44 -8.40 -1.97 -8.24
N GLY A 45 -8.77 -3.17 -8.68
CA GLY A 45 -10.16 -3.62 -8.70
C GLY A 45 -10.79 -3.68 -7.30
N VAL A 46 -10.07 -4.23 -6.32
CA VAL A 46 -10.51 -4.28 -4.91
C VAL A 46 -10.74 -2.87 -4.38
N MET A 47 -9.81 -1.95 -4.60
CA MET A 47 -9.94 -0.58 -4.09
C MET A 47 -11.06 0.21 -4.74
N ILE A 48 -11.31 0.00 -6.04
CA ILE A 48 -12.48 0.59 -6.71
C ILE A 48 -13.77 0.04 -6.10
N TYR A 49 -13.87 -1.28 -5.88
CA TYR A 49 -15.05 -1.90 -5.29
C TYR A 49 -15.31 -1.39 -3.86
N VAL A 50 -14.30 -1.45 -2.98
CA VAL A 50 -14.41 -0.98 -1.60
C VAL A 50 -14.80 0.51 -1.56
N SER A 51 -14.19 1.34 -2.40
CA SER A 51 -14.51 2.77 -2.44
C SER A 51 -15.93 3.04 -2.92
N MET A 52 -16.37 2.40 -4.01
CA MET A 52 -17.65 2.69 -4.68
C MET A 52 -18.85 1.99 -4.06
N VAL A 53 -18.69 0.74 -3.61
CA VAL A 53 -19.80 -0.10 -3.16
C VAL A 53 -19.93 -0.07 -1.64
N GLU A 54 -18.82 0.08 -0.92
CA GLU A 54 -18.85 0.01 0.54
C GLU A 54 -18.76 1.39 1.18
N ILE A 55 -17.62 2.08 1.02
CA ILE A 55 -17.34 3.32 1.76
C ILE A 55 -18.29 4.44 1.31
N PHE A 56 -18.52 4.61 0.00
CA PHE A 56 -19.40 5.65 -0.51
C PHE A 56 -20.84 5.53 0.01
N PHE A 57 -21.42 4.31 0.00
CA PHE A 57 -22.78 4.10 0.48
C PHE A 57 -22.89 4.21 2.00
N LYS A 58 -21.89 3.74 2.76
CA LYS A 58 -21.84 3.95 4.22
C LYS A 58 -21.76 5.43 4.57
N ALA A 59 -20.89 6.19 3.89
CA ALA A 59 -20.77 7.63 4.07
C ALA A 59 -22.08 8.36 3.72
N LYS A 60 -22.71 7.98 2.61
CA LYS A 60 -24.03 8.51 2.19
C LYS A 60 -25.08 8.29 3.27
N SER A 61 -25.24 7.05 3.74
CA SER A 61 -26.24 6.71 4.76
C SER A 61 -25.99 7.46 6.07
N GLY A 62 -24.73 7.57 6.51
CA GLY A 62 -24.37 8.31 7.71
C GLY A 62 -24.64 9.82 7.60
N LEU A 63 -24.30 10.44 6.46
CA LEU A 63 -24.53 11.87 6.24
C LEU A 63 -26.01 12.21 6.03
N ILE A 64 -26.78 11.34 5.39
CA ILE A 64 -28.24 11.51 5.24
C ILE A 64 -28.93 11.44 6.58
N ALA A 65 -28.50 10.56 7.49
CA ALA A 65 -29.08 10.45 8.83
C ALA A 65 -28.99 11.79 9.58
N GLU A 66 -27.85 12.48 9.52
CA GLU A 66 -27.67 13.72 10.29
C GLU A 66 -28.06 15.00 9.56
N LEU A 67 -27.92 15.05 8.24
CA LEU A 67 -28.09 16.29 7.45
C LEU A 67 -29.37 16.27 6.60
N GLY A 68 -30.12 15.17 6.62
CA GLY A 68 -31.28 14.95 5.77
C GLY A 68 -30.91 14.51 4.35
N GLU A 69 -31.90 14.02 3.61
CA GLU A 69 -31.70 13.32 2.32
C GLU A 69 -30.98 14.17 1.27
N THR A 70 -31.42 15.43 1.06
CA THR A 70 -30.85 16.30 0.03
C THR A 70 -29.46 16.78 0.40
N MET A 71 -29.28 17.36 1.60
CA MET A 71 -28.01 17.97 2.00
C MET A 71 -26.95 16.90 2.29
N GLY A 72 -27.31 15.79 2.93
CA GLY A 72 -26.42 14.66 3.17
C GLY A 72 -25.91 14.04 1.85
N SER A 73 -26.79 13.88 0.85
CA SER A 73 -26.38 13.37 -0.47
C SER A 73 -25.38 14.31 -1.17
N TRP A 74 -25.62 15.62 -1.17
CA TRP A 74 -24.70 16.59 -1.77
C TRP A 74 -23.34 16.61 -1.09
N ILE A 75 -23.32 16.63 0.25
CA ILE A 75 -22.07 16.65 1.03
C ILE A 75 -21.28 15.36 0.80
N THR A 76 -21.94 14.21 0.67
CA THR A 76 -21.28 12.95 0.33
C THR A 76 -20.55 13.05 -1.01
N VAL A 77 -21.23 13.53 -2.06
CA VAL A 77 -20.66 13.65 -3.41
C VAL A 77 -19.51 14.67 -3.43
N ILE A 78 -19.69 15.84 -2.81
CA ILE A 78 -18.66 16.88 -2.74
C ILE A 78 -17.44 16.37 -1.97
N SER A 79 -17.63 15.64 -0.88
CA SER A 79 -16.53 15.07 -0.10
C SER A 79 -15.78 13.99 -0.87
N PHE A 80 -16.50 13.15 -1.63
CA PHE A 80 -15.89 12.13 -2.48
C PHE A 80 -14.98 12.74 -3.57
N PHE A 81 -15.51 13.68 -4.36
CA PHE A 81 -14.71 14.36 -5.39
C PHE A 81 -13.65 15.28 -4.80
N GLY A 82 -13.91 15.89 -3.64
CA GLY A 82 -12.93 16.68 -2.88
C GLY A 82 -11.75 15.82 -2.43
N GLY A 83 -12.00 14.61 -1.94
CA GLY A 83 -10.96 13.63 -1.60
C GLY A 83 -10.15 13.21 -2.82
N MET A 84 -10.82 12.95 -3.95
CA MET A 84 -10.15 12.62 -5.23
C MET A 84 -9.26 13.77 -5.73
N PHE A 85 -9.73 15.02 -5.63
CA PHE A 85 -8.93 16.19 -5.97
C PHE A 85 -7.74 16.35 -5.02
N LEU A 86 -7.95 16.17 -3.71
CA LEU A 86 -6.90 16.26 -2.70
C LEU A 86 -5.79 15.24 -2.97
N ILE A 87 -6.13 13.98 -3.23
CA ILE A 87 -5.12 12.96 -3.52
C ILE A 87 -4.39 13.26 -4.83
N ALA A 88 -5.07 13.78 -5.86
CA ALA A 88 -4.41 14.21 -7.10
C ALA A 88 -3.42 15.38 -6.88
N VAL A 89 -3.73 16.30 -5.95
CA VAL A 89 -2.79 17.36 -5.55
C VAL A 89 -1.61 16.78 -4.78
N ILE A 90 -1.86 15.88 -3.82
CA ILE A 90 -0.79 15.20 -3.07
C ILE A 90 0.14 14.46 -4.04
N ASP A 91 -0.42 13.68 -4.96
CA ASP A 91 0.32 12.91 -5.96
C ASP A 91 1.22 13.81 -6.81
N LYS A 92 0.68 14.96 -7.27
CA LYS A 92 1.45 15.95 -8.04
C LYS A 92 2.58 16.62 -7.24
N LEU A 93 2.46 16.69 -5.92
CA LEU A 93 3.48 17.26 -5.04
C LEU A 93 4.56 16.26 -4.66
N VAL A 94 4.28 14.95 -4.75
CA VAL A 94 5.26 13.89 -4.51
C VAL A 94 6.16 13.75 -5.74
N PRO A 95 7.50 13.87 -5.61
CA PRO A 95 8.41 13.68 -6.73
C PRO A 95 8.24 12.29 -7.37
N SER A 96 8.24 12.19 -8.70
CA SER A 96 7.98 10.94 -9.43
C SER A 96 8.87 9.77 -8.99
N SER A 97 10.16 10.01 -8.74
CA SER A 97 11.10 8.99 -8.24
C SER A 97 10.81 8.48 -6.81
N GLU A 98 9.90 9.12 -6.09
CA GLU A 98 9.50 8.79 -4.72
C GLU A 98 8.02 8.41 -4.63
N ASN A 99 7.31 8.44 -5.76
CA ASN A 99 5.88 8.18 -5.79
C ASN A 99 5.62 6.67 -5.70
N PRO A 100 4.97 6.19 -4.64
CA PRO A 100 4.64 4.77 -4.48
C PRO A 100 3.74 4.23 -5.59
N HIS A 101 3.04 5.12 -6.31
CA HIS A 101 2.15 4.77 -7.42
C HIS A 101 2.88 4.62 -8.77
N GLU A 102 4.18 4.97 -8.84
CA GLU A 102 5.04 4.62 -9.98
C GLU A 102 5.80 3.32 -9.68
N MET A 103 5.51 2.26 -10.43
CA MET A 103 6.17 0.97 -10.26
C MET A 103 7.55 0.97 -10.94
N HIS A 104 8.61 0.80 -10.14
CA HIS A 104 9.92 0.43 -10.65
C HIS A 104 10.07 -1.10 -10.59
N SER A 105 10.40 -1.72 -11.72
CA SER A 105 10.60 -3.16 -11.79
C SER A 105 11.82 -3.58 -10.97
N VAL A 106 11.76 -4.75 -10.32
CA VAL A 106 12.88 -5.29 -9.51
C VAL A 106 14.13 -5.48 -10.39
N GLU A 107 13.89 -5.76 -11.68
CA GLU A 107 14.91 -5.91 -12.72
C GLU A 107 15.68 -4.61 -12.98
N GLU A 108 15.02 -3.46 -13.09
CA GLU A 108 15.66 -2.14 -13.26
C GLU A 108 16.60 -1.77 -12.11
N MET A 109 16.34 -2.29 -10.91
CA MET A 109 17.15 -2.00 -9.72
C MET A 109 18.44 -2.84 -9.67
N SER A 110 18.50 -3.93 -10.44
CA SER A 110 19.53 -4.99 -10.36
C SER A 110 20.72 -4.85 -11.32
N GLU A 111 20.80 -3.79 -12.12
CA GLU A 111 21.91 -3.61 -13.06
C GLU A 111 23.25 -3.38 -12.32
N ASP A 112 24.12 -4.38 -12.38
CA ASP A 112 25.55 -4.32 -12.05
C ASP A 112 26.32 -3.85 -13.28
N HIS A 113 27.14 -2.80 -13.14
CA HIS A 113 28.04 -2.34 -14.20
C HIS A 113 29.46 -2.89 -13.97
N PRO A 114 30.13 -3.44 -15.00
CA PRO A 114 31.45 -4.02 -14.86
C PRO A 114 32.59 -2.99 -14.81
N GLU A 115 33.65 -3.44 -14.16
CA GLU A 115 34.88 -2.81 -13.66
C GLU A 115 35.42 -1.53 -14.33
N SER A 116 35.80 -0.57 -13.49
CA SER A 116 36.46 0.67 -13.91
C SER A 116 37.61 1.11 -12.97
N SER A 117 38.49 1.97 -13.51
CA SER A 117 39.79 2.40 -12.94
C SER A 117 39.73 3.07 -11.56
N HIS A 118 40.87 3.26 -10.87
CA HIS A 118 40.94 3.82 -9.51
C HIS A 118 40.27 5.20 -9.31
N HIS A 119 40.21 6.04 -10.34
CA HIS A 119 39.47 7.32 -10.29
C HIS A 119 37.95 7.11 -10.43
N GLN A 120 37.58 6.09 -11.18
CA GLN A 120 36.21 5.75 -11.51
C GLN A 120 35.52 4.97 -10.37
N LYS A 121 36.30 4.24 -9.56
CA LYS A 121 35.84 3.70 -8.26
C LYS A 121 35.31 4.75 -7.31
N GLN A 122 35.87 5.97 -7.27
CA GLN A 122 35.34 7.03 -6.40
C GLN A 122 34.01 7.58 -6.91
N ILE A 123 33.87 7.71 -8.23
CA ILE A 123 32.64 8.14 -8.88
C ILE A 123 31.55 7.07 -8.69
N GLU A 124 31.87 5.79 -8.96
CA GLU A 124 30.97 4.65 -8.71
C GLU A 124 30.54 4.54 -7.26
N MET A 125 31.45 4.75 -6.30
CA MET A 125 31.11 4.68 -4.87
C MET A 125 30.13 5.79 -4.47
N ARG A 126 30.29 6.99 -5.05
CA ARG A 126 29.37 8.12 -4.85
C ARG A 126 28.03 7.88 -5.54
N GLU A 127 28.02 7.36 -6.76
CA GLU A 127 26.79 7.00 -7.49
C GLU A 127 26.01 5.87 -6.79
N LYS A 128 26.71 4.84 -6.31
CA LYS A 128 26.12 3.76 -5.52
C LYS A 128 25.56 4.25 -4.20
N ALA A 129 26.26 5.15 -3.50
CA ALA A 129 25.75 5.77 -2.28
C ALA A 129 24.49 6.61 -2.56
N LEU A 130 24.47 7.38 -3.66
CA LEU A 130 23.30 8.14 -4.10
C LEU A 130 22.13 7.23 -4.48
N LYS A 131 22.37 6.14 -5.21
CA LYS A 131 21.37 5.14 -5.58
C LYS A 131 20.77 4.50 -4.32
N ASN A 132 21.61 4.03 -3.39
CA ASN A 132 21.16 3.44 -2.13
C ASN A 132 20.33 4.44 -1.31
N HIS A 133 20.74 5.71 -1.26
CA HIS A 133 19.98 6.74 -0.56
C HIS A 133 18.60 6.98 -1.18
N LYS A 134 18.52 7.07 -2.52
CA LYS A 134 17.25 7.19 -3.25
C LYS A 134 16.34 5.99 -3.02
N LEU A 135 16.87 4.77 -3.09
CA LEU A 135 16.11 3.55 -2.86
C LEU A 135 15.60 3.45 -1.42
N LEU A 136 16.42 3.82 -0.44
CA LEU A 136 15.99 3.84 0.96
C LEU A 136 14.86 4.86 1.15
N ARG A 137 15.02 6.06 0.59
CA ARG A 137 14.01 7.11 0.66
C ARG A 137 12.70 6.65 0.00
N MET A 138 12.76 6.10 -1.20
CA MET A 138 11.60 5.54 -1.90
C MET A 138 10.90 4.50 -1.03
N GLY A 139 11.63 3.50 -0.51
CA GLY A 139 11.03 2.47 0.33
C GLY A 139 10.42 2.97 1.63
N VAL A 140 11.05 3.93 2.31
CA VAL A 140 10.50 4.54 3.54
C VAL A 140 9.27 5.40 3.24
N MET A 141 9.28 6.16 2.15
CA MET A 141 8.13 6.95 1.71
C MET A 141 6.96 6.07 1.30
N THR A 142 7.22 4.97 0.57
CA THR A 142 6.24 3.93 0.24
C THR A 142 5.67 3.29 1.50
N ALA A 143 6.50 2.95 2.49
CA ALA A 143 6.02 2.42 3.78
C ALA A 143 5.10 3.40 4.50
N LEU A 144 5.45 4.69 4.52
CA LEU A 144 4.64 5.73 5.14
C LEU A 144 3.30 5.92 4.41
N ALA A 145 3.32 6.01 3.08
CA ALA A 145 2.13 6.18 2.26
C ALA A 145 1.17 5.00 2.42
N ILE A 146 1.68 3.76 2.35
CA ILE A 146 0.90 2.54 2.57
C ILE A 146 0.35 2.48 4.00
N GLY A 147 1.14 2.86 5.02
CA GLY A 147 0.63 2.93 6.39
C GLY A 147 -0.53 3.92 6.55
N ILE A 148 -0.47 5.06 5.87
CA ILE A 148 -1.57 6.05 5.85
C ILE A 148 -2.78 5.51 5.08
N HIS A 149 -2.57 4.71 4.02
CA HIS A 149 -3.63 4.11 3.21
C HIS A 149 -4.36 2.96 3.94
N ASN A 150 -3.59 2.10 4.59
CA ASN A 150 -4.08 0.94 5.32
C ASN A 150 -4.90 1.33 6.54
N PHE A 151 -4.65 2.49 7.16
CA PHE A 151 -5.39 2.91 8.34
C PHE A 151 -6.92 3.10 8.06
N PRO A 152 -7.34 3.90 7.06
CA PRO A 152 -8.75 3.96 6.64
C PRO A 152 -9.33 2.59 6.26
N GLU A 153 -8.57 1.74 5.58
CA GLU A 153 -9.03 0.40 5.17
C GLU A 153 -9.25 -0.53 6.35
N GLY A 154 -8.32 -0.54 7.30
CA GLY A 154 -8.43 -1.32 8.53
C GLY A 154 -9.65 -0.89 9.34
N LEU A 155 -9.86 0.42 9.48
CA LEU A 155 -11.04 0.97 10.15
C LEU A 155 -12.35 0.59 9.43
N ALA A 156 -12.38 0.69 8.10
CA ALA A 156 -13.55 0.31 7.30
C ALA A 156 -13.86 -1.20 7.45
N THR A 157 -12.84 -2.05 7.36
CA THR A 157 -12.94 -3.51 7.54
C THR A 157 -13.45 -3.86 8.94
N PHE A 158 -12.93 -3.20 9.97
CA PHE A 158 -13.34 -3.40 11.35
C PHE A 158 -14.81 -3.03 11.56
N ILE A 159 -15.24 -1.85 11.10
CA ILE A 159 -16.64 -1.40 11.21
C ILE A 159 -17.56 -2.32 10.41
N ALA A 160 -17.16 -2.73 9.20
CA ALA A 160 -17.90 -3.68 8.39
C ALA A 160 -18.10 -5.01 9.11
N ALA A 161 -17.05 -5.56 9.73
CA ALA A 161 -17.10 -6.82 10.46
C ALA A 161 -17.94 -6.74 11.74
N LEU A 162 -18.06 -5.56 12.35
CA LEU A 162 -18.97 -5.34 13.48
C LEU A 162 -20.44 -5.33 13.08
N GLN A 163 -20.77 -4.82 11.89
CA GLN A 163 -22.14 -4.65 11.42
C GLN A 163 -22.65 -5.87 10.66
N GLU A 164 -21.89 -6.36 9.68
CA GLU A 164 -22.29 -7.39 8.73
C GLU A 164 -21.13 -8.36 8.43
N PRO A 165 -20.87 -9.34 9.33
CA PRO A 165 -19.77 -10.30 9.19
C PRO A 165 -19.76 -11.06 7.86
N GLN A 166 -20.94 -11.37 7.30
CA GLN A 166 -21.06 -12.11 6.05
C GLN A 166 -20.49 -11.34 4.86
N ILE A 167 -20.59 -10.01 4.87
CA ILE A 167 -20.03 -9.13 3.85
C ILE A 167 -18.55 -8.84 4.14
N ALA A 168 -18.19 -8.73 5.42
CA ALA A 168 -16.83 -8.38 5.83
C ALA A 168 -15.79 -9.47 5.54
N ILE A 169 -16.15 -10.76 5.60
CA ILE A 169 -15.19 -11.86 5.33
C ILE A 169 -14.64 -11.79 3.88
N PRO A 170 -15.47 -11.75 2.83
CA PRO A 170 -14.98 -11.57 1.45
C PRO A 170 -14.15 -10.30 1.26
N ILE A 171 -14.54 -9.19 1.90
CA ILE A 171 -13.84 -7.91 1.79
C ILE A 171 -12.47 -7.98 2.45
N ALA A 172 -12.38 -8.51 3.67
CA ALA A 172 -11.11 -8.71 4.38
C ALA A 172 -10.17 -9.64 3.59
N ALA A 173 -10.70 -10.68 2.93
CA ALA A 173 -9.91 -11.53 2.05
C ALA A 173 -9.42 -10.78 0.80
N ALA A 174 -10.24 -9.93 0.20
CA ALA A 174 -9.86 -9.09 -0.93
C ALA A 174 -8.77 -8.08 -0.56
N ILE A 175 -8.90 -7.42 0.59
CA ILE A 175 -7.90 -6.48 1.14
C ILE A 175 -6.61 -7.23 1.49
N ALA A 176 -6.69 -8.41 2.12
CA ALA A 176 -5.52 -9.23 2.39
C ALA A 176 -4.71 -9.52 1.10
N ILE A 177 -5.38 -9.81 -0.01
CA ILE A 177 -4.73 -10.05 -1.30
C ILE A 177 -4.15 -8.74 -1.88
N HIS A 178 -4.82 -7.60 -1.72
CA HIS A 178 -4.33 -6.28 -2.11
C HIS A 178 -3.02 -5.91 -1.37
N ASN A 179 -2.94 -6.25 -0.08
CA ASN A 179 -1.81 -5.91 0.79
C ASN A 179 -0.53 -6.67 0.44
N ILE A 180 -0.62 -7.82 -0.26
CA ILE A 180 0.56 -8.59 -0.68
C ILE A 180 1.45 -7.78 -1.65
N PRO A 181 0.94 -7.25 -2.78
CA PRO A 181 1.68 -6.31 -3.65
C PRO A 181 2.31 -5.14 -2.91
N GLU A 182 1.59 -4.52 -1.98
CA GLU A 182 2.10 -3.40 -1.19
C GLU A 182 3.32 -3.79 -0.36
N GLY A 183 3.26 -4.96 0.28
CA GLY A 183 4.37 -5.51 1.04
C GLY A 183 5.63 -5.71 0.21
N ILE A 184 5.47 -6.14 -1.05
CA ILE A 184 6.56 -6.25 -2.02
C ILE A 184 7.10 -4.85 -2.35
N ALA A 185 6.22 -3.89 -2.64
CA ALA A 185 6.58 -2.52 -3.02
C ALA A 185 7.37 -1.77 -1.92
N VAL A 186 7.06 -2.00 -0.64
CA VAL A 186 7.84 -1.45 0.48
C VAL A 186 9.19 -2.14 0.64
N SER A 187 9.18 -3.46 0.64
CA SER A 187 10.32 -4.25 1.12
C SER A 187 11.46 -4.35 0.10
N VAL A 188 11.17 -4.41 -1.19
CA VAL A 188 12.18 -4.47 -2.26
C VAL A 188 13.15 -3.29 -2.21
N PRO A 189 12.71 -2.01 -2.28
CA PRO A 189 13.63 -0.89 -2.33
C PRO A 189 14.46 -0.72 -1.05
N ILE A 190 13.88 -1.02 0.11
CA ILE A 190 14.63 -1.02 1.37
C ILE A 190 15.69 -2.12 1.38
N PHE A 191 15.36 -3.31 0.86
CA PHE A 191 16.33 -4.40 0.79
C PHE A 191 17.50 -4.07 -0.14
N TYR A 192 17.24 -3.55 -1.34
CA TYR A 192 18.30 -3.15 -2.27
C TYR A 192 19.14 -1.97 -1.75
N ALA A 193 18.55 -1.07 -0.96
CA ALA A 193 19.27 0.03 -0.34
C ALA A 193 20.16 -0.38 0.84
N THR A 194 19.68 -1.28 1.70
CA THR A 194 20.35 -1.59 2.99
C THR A 194 20.98 -2.97 3.06
N GLY A 195 20.71 -3.86 2.10
CA GLY A 195 21.11 -5.27 2.13
C GLY A 195 20.47 -6.10 3.25
N SER A 196 19.47 -5.57 3.97
CA SER A 196 18.95 -6.18 5.20
C SER A 196 17.49 -6.60 5.03
N LYS A 197 17.26 -7.91 4.87
CA LYS A 197 15.91 -8.50 4.83
C LYS A 197 15.09 -8.17 6.08
N ARG A 198 15.75 -8.10 7.24
CA ARG A 198 15.08 -7.77 8.52
C ARG A 198 14.56 -6.34 8.55
N LYS A 199 15.36 -5.37 8.11
CA LYS A 199 14.92 -3.96 8.03
C LYS A 199 13.75 -3.84 7.07
N ALA A 200 13.91 -4.38 5.86
CA ALA A 200 12.87 -4.32 4.84
C ALA A 200 11.56 -4.99 5.26
N PHE A 201 11.62 -6.16 5.92
CA PHE A 201 10.45 -6.79 6.53
C PHE A 201 9.83 -5.91 7.61
N PHE A 202 10.62 -5.33 8.51
CA PHE A 202 10.12 -4.52 9.61
C PHE A 202 9.35 -3.28 9.14
N TYR A 203 9.89 -2.55 8.16
CA TYR A 203 9.19 -1.40 7.57
C TYR A 203 7.87 -1.81 6.91
N SER A 204 7.89 -2.90 6.12
CA SER A 204 6.68 -3.42 5.47
C SER A 204 5.65 -3.98 6.44
N PHE A 205 6.10 -4.61 7.52
CA PHE A 205 5.23 -5.15 8.56
C PHE A 205 4.53 -4.02 9.32
N ILE A 206 5.27 -2.98 9.72
CA ILE A 206 4.71 -1.83 10.42
C ILE A 206 3.73 -1.06 9.53
N SER A 207 4.01 -0.91 8.23
CA SER A 207 3.06 -0.27 7.31
C SER A 207 1.76 -1.04 7.11
N GLY A 208 1.72 -2.33 7.47
CA GLY A 208 0.51 -3.16 7.48
C GLY A 208 -0.14 -3.32 8.86
N LEU A 209 0.42 -2.74 9.93
CA LEU A 209 -0.25 -2.74 11.24
C LEU A 209 -1.31 -1.64 11.27
N SER A 210 -2.48 -1.96 10.71
CA SER A 210 -3.64 -1.08 10.55
C SER A 210 -4.89 -1.67 11.16
#